data_AF-A0A0F6SFC8-F1
#
_entry.id   AF-A0A0F6SFC8-F1
#
_cell.length_a   1.000
_cell.length_b   1.000
_cell.length_c   1.000
_cell.angle_alpha   90.00
_cell.angle_beta   90.00
_cell.angle_gamma   90.00
#
_symmetry.space_group_name_H-M   'P 1'
#
loop_
_entity.id
_entity.type
_entity.pdbx_description
1 polymer ?
#
loop_
_entity_poly.entity_id
_entity_poly.type
_entity_poly.pdbx_seq_one_letter_code
_entity_poly.pdbx_strand_id
1 'polypeptide(L)'
;MSEEGVALRAGDVRSAELLETHLARVLRVLEAERATGVLDVDAGGLRTTFYLREGAIVFAESGTVGETLGRVLVTRGVITDAQYRQILRRMTDALVHDELMRFGEVAIELGILSPDQVSDGLRAQMRMRVVRCLQLDQARWIFRDDADAVASVARFAVQLPAVLLEALSEPQEAARWAMRLAAHGELAIVLAAPPSEIATRLGVGPAELRIVRALDGHQRVAAVLVPDAPDLEPRAAILATLLLLDLAELRTITSVTQQRPQRAPEPASAEVIRPATDDVAARASGAAARLRDEVERRRHAAPTARREETRTRLSAEERYAEGRRWLREGKPQLAQRELRAAAEAMPDANEYRLAEAFADWLCADDDVLRAAAHDVLTHWITQTLKADRRNALGHYAQGRIFAAAGDHAQALKAFTIASKLDPSDVEAARWVRVTKQRAGAR
;
A
#
# COMPACT_ATOMS: atom_id res chain seq x y z
N MET A 1 -22.75 -24.73 22.74
CA MET A 1 -23.12 -23.55 21.94
C MET A 1 -23.19 -22.39 22.91
N SER A 2 -22.08 -21.68 23.04
CA SER A 2 -21.99 -20.46 23.84
C SER A 2 -21.75 -19.37 22.82
N GLU A 3 -22.76 -18.55 22.54
CA GLU A 3 -22.54 -17.25 21.90
C GLU A 3 -21.84 -16.38 22.96
N GLU A 4 -20.52 -16.56 23.13
CA GLU A 4 -19.70 -15.54 23.76
C GLU A 4 -19.70 -14.35 22.80
N GLY A 5 -20.39 -13.29 23.19
CA GLY A 5 -20.54 -12.09 22.38
C GLY A 5 -19.16 -11.55 21.99
N VAL A 6 -18.87 -11.59 20.69
CA VAL A 6 -17.68 -11.00 20.08
C VAL A 6 -17.56 -9.55 20.57
N ALA A 7 -16.51 -9.25 21.33
CA ALA A 7 -16.25 -7.88 21.76
C ALA A 7 -16.01 -7.02 20.52
N LEU A 8 -16.95 -6.11 20.27
CA LEU A 8 -16.93 -5.23 19.11
C LEU A 8 -16.40 -3.86 19.53
N ARG A 9 -15.30 -3.42 18.92
CA ARG A 9 -14.77 -2.07 19.07
C ARG A 9 -14.82 -1.37 17.73
N ALA A 10 -15.21 -0.11 17.69
CA ALA A 10 -15.29 0.64 16.45
C ALA A 10 -14.89 2.10 16.67
N GLY A 11 -14.48 2.76 15.59
CA GLY A 11 -14.15 4.17 15.59
C GLY A 11 -13.93 4.70 14.19
N ASP A 12 -13.56 5.97 14.12
CA ASP A 12 -13.28 6.65 12.86
C ASP A 12 -11.88 7.30 12.92
N VAL A 13 -11.15 7.22 11.82
CA VAL A 13 -9.99 8.07 11.53
C VAL A 13 -10.53 9.40 11.00
N ARG A 14 -10.07 10.52 11.56
CA ARG A 14 -10.57 11.86 11.23
C ARG A 14 -9.43 12.77 10.85
N SER A 15 -9.53 13.40 9.68
CA SER A 15 -8.48 14.28 9.18
C SER A 15 -8.19 15.46 10.10
N ALA A 16 -9.17 15.98 10.85
CA ALA A 16 -8.97 17.09 11.79
C ALA A 16 -8.22 16.67 13.07
N GLU A 17 -8.38 15.42 13.50
CA GLU A 17 -7.87 14.84 14.77
C GLU A 17 -6.93 13.66 14.43
N LEU A 18 -6.14 13.81 13.37
CA LEU A 18 -5.40 12.67 12.81
C LEU A 18 -4.29 12.20 13.76
N LEU A 19 -3.74 13.07 14.62
CA LEU A 19 -2.75 12.66 15.62
C LEU A 19 -3.35 11.72 16.66
N GLU A 20 -4.63 11.85 16.97
CA GLU A 20 -5.36 11.11 18.00
C GLU A 20 -6.07 9.89 17.43
N THR A 21 -6.61 10.01 16.22
CA THR A 21 -7.49 9.00 15.59
C THR A 21 -6.81 8.13 14.54
N HIS A 22 -5.51 8.32 14.28
CA HIS A 22 -4.77 7.56 13.27
C HIS A 22 -4.91 6.04 13.46
N LEU A 23 -4.99 5.29 12.36
CA LEU A 23 -5.05 3.83 12.40
C LEU A 23 -3.87 3.19 13.13
N ALA A 24 -2.68 3.80 13.05
CA ALA A 24 -1.48 3.34 13.77
C ALA A 24 -1.69 3.29 15.29
N ARG A 25 -2.42 4.25 15.87
CA ARG A 25 -2.72 4.26 17.31
C ARG A 25 -3.64 3.10 17.68
N VAL A 26 -4.64 2.82 16.85
CA VAL A 26 -5.53 1.66 17.02
C VAL A 26 -4.73 0.36 17.00
N LEU A 27 -3.87 0.19 15.99
CA LEU A 27 -3.01 -0.99 15.86
C LEU A 27 -2.05 -1.13 17.04
N ARG A 28 -1.50 -0.02 17.54
CA ARG A 28 -0.62 0.01 18.72
C ARG A 28 -1.34 -0.40 20.00
N VAL A 29 -2.60 0.02 20.19
CA VAL A 29 -3.43 -0.41 21.31
C VAL A 29 -3.71 -1.92 21.23
N LEU A 30 -4.11 -2.41 20.05
CA LEU A 30 -4.32 -3.85 19.83
C LEU A 30 -3.03 -4.67 20.03
N GLU A 31 -1.87 -4.11 19.67
CA GLU A 31 -0.55 -4.68 19.93
C GLU A 31 -0.26 -4.79 21.43
N ALA A 32 -0.46 -3.69 22.18
CA ALA A 32 -0.22 -3.65 23.63
C ALA A 32 -1.14 -4.61 24.41
N GLU A 33 -2.38 -4.77 23.96
CA GLU A 33 -3.35 -5.70 24.55
C GLU A 33 -3.17 -7.15 24.09
N ARG A 34 -2.27 -7.41 23.13
CA ARG A 34 -2.09 -8.71 22.48
C ARG A 34 -3.40 -9.27 21.89
N ALA A 35 -4.23 -8.39 21.33
CA ALA A 35 -5.52 -8.76 20.78
C ALA A 35 -5.39 -9.75 19.60
N THR A 36 -6.30 -10.72 19.53
CA THR A 36 -6.39 -11.67 18.41
C THR A 36 -7.76 -11.54 17.77
N GLY A 37 -7.85 -11.33 16.46
CA GLY A 37 -9.12 -11.10 15.81
C GLY A 37 -9.00 -10.41 14.46
N VAL A 38 -10.09 -9.81 14.02
CA VAL A 38 -10.23 -9.21 12.69
C VAL A 38 -10.53 -7.71 12.81
N LEU A 39 -9.71 -6.89 12.17
CA LEU A 39 -9.89 -5.45 12.04
C LEU A 39 -10.30 -5.11 10.60
N ASP A 40 -11.54 -4.69 10.41
CA ASP A 40 -12.02 -4.12 9.16
C ASP A 40 -11.78 -2.61 9.13
N VAL A 41 -11.27 -2.11 8.01
CA VAL A 41 -11.06 -0.69 7.73
C VAL A 41 -11.76 -0.36 6.41
N ASP A 42 -12.67 0.61 6.45
CA ASP A 42 -13.41 1.11 5.30
C ASP A 42 -13.02 2.57 5.04
N ALA A 43 -12.46 2.84 3.86
CA ALA A 43 -12.15 4.17 3.39
C ALA A 43 -12.88 4.47 2.08
N GLY A 44 -14.09 5.00 2.19
CA GLY A 44 -14.86 5.48 1.04
C GLY A 44 -15.21 4.36 0.05
N GLY A 45 -15.54 3.17 0.55
CA GLY A 45 -15.89 1.99 -0.26
C GLY A 45 -14.71 1.05 -0.53
N LEU A 46 -13.48 1.46 -0.23
CA LEU A 46 -12.35 0.53 -0.18
C LEU A 46 -12.28 -0.13 1.20
N ARG A 47 -12.67 -1.42 1.26
CA ARG A 47 -12.54 -2.23 2.47
C ARG A 47 -11.23 -3.01 2.46
N THR A 48 -10.50 -2.89 3.58
CA THR A 48 -9.33 -3.71 3.91
C THR A 48 -9.58 -4.42 5.24
N THR A 49 -9.33 -5.72 5.28
CA THR A 49 -9.53 -6.56 6.45
C THR A 49 -8.18 -7.07 6.92
N PHE A 50 -7.77 -6.72 8.14
CA PHE A 50 -6.56 -7.18 8.79
C PHE A 50 -6.87 -8.32 9.76
N TYR A 51 -6.03 -9.34 9.78
CA TYR A 51 -6.07 -10.43 10.74
C TYR A 51 -4.92 -10.25 11.72
N LEU A 52 -5.26 -10.15 13.01
CA LEU A 52 -4.32 -9.90 14.09
C LEU A 52 -4.22 -11.14 14.96
N ARG A 53 -3.00 -11.48 15.37
CA ARG A 53 -2.72 -12.54 16.34
C ARG A 53 -1.74 -12.04 17.38
N GLU A 54 -2.15 -12.13 18.64
CA GLU A 54 -1.35 -11.63 19.77
C GLU A 54 -0.85 -10.20 19.55
N GLY A 55 -1.70 -9.36 18.95
CA GLY A 55 -1.40 -7.97 18.65
C GLY A 55 -0.65 -7.73 17.33
N ALA A 56 -0.06 -8.76 16.73
CA ALA A 56 0.68 -8.64 15.48
C ALA A 56 -0.24 -8.84 14.26
N ILE A 57 -0.08 -8.00 13.24
CA ILE A 57 -0.75 -8.21 11.95
C ILE A 57 -0.09 -9.41 11.26
N VAL A 58 -0.88 -10.45 10.99
CA VAL A 58 -0.41 -11.68 10.35
C VAL A 58 -0.90 -11.82 8.90
N PHE A 59 -2.00 -11.16 8.54
CA PHE A 59 -2.54 -11.18 7.19
C PHE A 59 -3.45 -9.98 6.92
N ALA A 60 -3.67 -9.66 5.64
CA ALA A 60 -4.57 -8.61 5.20
C ALA A 60 -5.19 -8.98 3.84
N GLU A 61 -6.44 -8.60 3.66
CA GLU A 61 -7.19 -8.74 2.40
C GLU A 61 -7.75 -7.37 2.02
N SER A 62 -7.73 -7.05 0.73
CA SER A 62 -8.25 -5.79 0.19
C SER A 62 -9.00 -6.04 -1.12
N GLY A 63 -9.99 -5.20 -1.40
CA GLY A 63 -10.84 -5.30 -2.59
C GLY A 63 -10.24 -4.76 -3.90
N THR A 64 -9.06 -4.12 -3.87
CA THR A 64 -8.49 -3.47 -5.06
C THR A 64 -7.79 -4.44 -5.99
N VAL A 65 -8.08 -4.33 -7.28
CA VAL A 65 -7.46 -5.13 -8.35
C VAL A 65 -5.95 -4.89 -8.43
N GLY A 66 -5.49 -3.65 -8.19
CA GLY A 66 -4.08 -3.27 -8.24
C GLY A 66 -3.18 -3.99 -7.24
N GLU A 67 -3.75 -4.64 -6.22
CA GLU A 67 -3.01 -5.21 -5.09
C GLU A 67 -2.84 -6.71 -5.16
N THR A 68 -3.11 -7.34 -6.31
CA THR A 68 -2.91 -8.79 -6.49
C THR A 68 -1.42 -9.15 -6.45
N LEU A 69 -1.11 -10.38 -6.04
CA LEU A 69 0.27 -10.87 -5.97
C LEU A 69 0.99 -10.71 -7.32
N GLY A 70 0.31 -11.04 -8.42
CA GLY A 70 0.89 -10.93 -9.76
C GLY A 70 1.28 -9.50 -10.13
N ARG A 71 0.41 -8.52 -9.85
CA ARG A 71 0.73 -7.11 -10.08
C ARG A 71 1.89 -6.62 -9.20
N VAL A 72 1.91 -6.99 -7.93
CA VAL A 72 3.03 -6.67 -7.02
C VAL A 72 4.36 -7.21 -7.57
N LEU A 73 4.36 -8.44 -8.09
CA LEU A 73 5.56 -9.06 -8.67
C LEU A 73 5.99 -8.38 -9.98
N VAL A 74 5.05 -7.93 -10.82
CA VAL A 74 5.35 -7.13 -12.02
C VAL A 74 5.96 -5.79 -11.64
N THR A 75 5.34 -5.04 -10.72
CA THR A 75 5.84 -3.72 -10.27
C THR A 75 7.24 -3.82 -9.67
N ARG A 76 7.54 -4.92 -8.98
CA ARG A 76 8.88 -5.17 -8.40
C ARG A 76 9.89 -5.72 -9.41
N GLY A 77 9.48 -5.98 -10.65
CA GLY A 77 10.33 -6.54 -11.70
C GLY A 77 10.72 -8.01 -11.48
N VAL A 78 10.03 -8.73 -10.59
CA VAL A 78 10.27 -10.16 -10.34
C VAL A 78 9.76 -11.00 -11.51
N ILE A 79 8.64 -10.58 -12.12
CA ILE A 79 8.12 -11.14 -13.36
C ILE A 79 7.85 -10.02 -14.36
N THR A 80 7.88 -10.36 -15.64
CA THR A 80 7.52 -9.45 -16.74
C THR A 80 6.01 -9.42 -16.97
N ASP A 81 5.50 -8.38 -17.64
CA ASP A 81 4.10 -8.30 -18.09
C ASP A 81 3.70 -9.51 -18.97
N ALA A 82 4.63 -10.00 -19.80
CA ALA A 82 4.41 -11.19 -20.62
C ALA A 82 4.23 -12.46 -19.78
N GLN A 83 5.09 -12.67 -18.78
CA GLN A 83 4.97 -13.79 -17.84
C GLN A 83 3.68 -13.68 -17.01
N TYR A 84 3.31 -12.48 -16.57
CA TYR A 84 2.06 -12.25 -15.84
C TYR A 84 0.84 -12.67 -16.66
N ARG A 85 0.74 -12.22 -17.91
CA ARG A 85 -0.35 -12.62 -18.82
C ARG A 85 -0.35 -14.12 -19.11
N GLN A 86 0.82 -14.75 -19.23
CA GLN A 86 0.92 -16.20 -19.40
C GLN A 86 0.31 -16.95 -18.21
N ILE A 87 0.59 -16.51 -16.98
CA ILE A 87 0.02 -17.09 -15.76
C ILE A 87 -1.51 -16.91 -15.73
N LEU A 88 -2.00 -15.69 -16.04
CA LEU A 88 -3.44 -15.41 -16.09
C LEU A 88 -4.17 -16.32 -17.09
N ARG A 89 -3.64 -16.46 -18.32
CA ARG A 89 -4.20 -17.37 -19.33
C ARG A 89 -4.30 -18.80 -18.83
N ARG A 90 -3.22 -19.34 -18.25
CA ARG A 90 -3.21 -20.71 -17.69
C ARG A 90 -4.23 -20.87 -16.56
N MET A 91 -4.42 -19.85 -15.73
CA MET A 91 -5.44 -19.84 -14.68
C MET A 91 -6.86 -19.79 -15.27
N THR A 92 -7.11 -18.98 -16.30
CA THR A 92 -8.40 -18.90 -16.98
C THR A 92 -8.74 -20.22 -17.67
N ASP A 93 -7.78 -20.84 -18.35
CA ASP A 93 -7.93 -22.16 -18.98
C ASP A 93 -8.25 -23.24 -17.92
N ALA A 94 -7.60 -23.21 -16.76
CA ALA A 94 -7.87 -24.14 -15.66
C ALA A 94 -9.30 -23.99 -15.10
N LEU A 95 -9.85 -22.76 -15.07
CA LEU A 95 -11.23 -22.52 -14.64
C LEU A 95 -12.29 -23.07 -15.59
N VAL A 96 -11.94 -23.32 -16.87
CA VAL A 96 -12.80 -24.06 -17.82
C VAL A 96 -12.95 -25.52 -17.38
N HIS A 97 -11.96 -26.05 -16.67
CA HIS A 97 -11.92 -27.41 -16.13
C HIS A 97 -12.28 -27.50 -14.63
N ASP A 98 -12.90 -26.45 -14.07
CA ASP A 98 -13.30 -26.32 -12.65
C ASP A 98 -12.13 -26.43 -11.64
N GLU A 99 -10.92 -26.11 -12.07
CA GLU A 99 -9.74 -26.04 -11.20
C GLU A 99 -9.52 -24.62 -10.68
N LEU A 100 -9.81 -24.40 -9.39
CA LEU A 100 -9.44 -23.16 -8.69
C LEU A 100 -7.94 -23.16 -8.38
N MET A 101 -7.15 -22.59 -9.27
CA MET A 101 -5.70 -22.45 -9.13
C MET A 101 -5.32 -21.15 -8.41
N ARG A 102 -4.27 -21.17 -7.57
CA ARG A 102 -3.70 -19.93 -7.00
C ARG A 102 -2.59 -19.41 -7.89
N PHE A 103 -2.51 -18.08 -8.03
CA PHE A 103 -1.48 -17.42 -8.86
C PHE A 103 -0.06 -17.96 -8.60
N GLY A 104 0.33 -18.05 -7.33
CA GLY A 104 1.67 -18.53 -6.96
C GLY A 104 1.93 -20.00 -7.35
N GLU A 105 0.93 -20.86 -7.28
CA GLU A 105 1.04 -22.27 -7.67
C GLU A 105 1.24 -22.41 -9.17
N VAL A 106 0.41 -21.71 -9.97
CA VAL A 106 0.54 -21.69 -11.43
C VAL A 106 1.89 -21.13 -11.86
N ALA A 107 2.35 -20.06 -11.21
CA ALA A 107 3.65 -19.47 -11.51
C ALA A 107 4.83 -20.40 -11.22
N ILE A 108 4.73 -21.23 -10.17
CA ILE A 108 5.73 -22.27 -9.87
C ILE A 108 5.65 -23.42 -10.87
N GLU A 109 4.45 -23.90 -11.20
CA GLU A 109 4.23 -24.97 -12.18
C GLU A 109 4.79 -24.61 -13.56
N LEU A 110 4.62 -23.35 -13.98
CA LEU A 110 5.17 -22.82 -15.23
C LEU A 110 6.69 -22.56 -15.17
N GLY A 111 7.34 -22.77 -14.02
CA GLY A 111 8.77 -22.50 -13.83
C GLY A 111 9.15 -21.02 -13.85
N ILE A 112 8.16 -20.11 -13.71
CA ILE A 112 8.37 -18.66 -13.73
C ILE A 112 8.85 -18.16 -12.37
N LEU A 113 8.37 -18.75 -11.28
CA LEU A 113 8.71 -18.37 -9.91
C LEU A 113 9.18 -19.56 -9.08
N SER A 114 10.10 -19.31 -8.16
CA SER A 114 10.40 -20.22 -7.06
C SER A 114 9.41 -20.05 -5.89
N PRO A 115 9.25 -21.05 -5.00
CA PRO A 115 8.47 -20.91 -3.78
C PRO A 115 8.91 -19.72 -2.90
N ASP A 116 10.22 -19.44 -2.83
CA ASP A 116 10.76 -18.33 -2.06
C ASP A 116 10.34 -16.98 -2.65
N GLN A 117 10.39 -16.83 -3.98
CA GLN A 117 9.92 -15.61 -4.66
C GLN A 117 8.42 -15.36 -4.43
N VAL A 118 7.61 -16.42 -4.40
CA VAL A 118 6.18 -16.31 -4.06
C VAL A 118 6.00 -15.85 -2.61
N SER A 119 6.73 -16.44 -1.67
CA SER A 119 6.71 -16.05 -0.25
C SER A 119 7.12 -14.57 -0.06
N ASP A 120 8.19 -14.13 -0.71
CA ASP A 120 8.66 -12.74 -0.66
C ASP A 120 7.70 -11.77 -1.34
N GLY A 121 7.03 -12.22 -2.41
CA GLY A 121 5.95 -11.50 -3.07
C GLY A 121 4.76 -11.28 -2.12
N LEU A 122 4.33 -12.32 -1.41
CA LEU A 122 3.24 -12.25 -0.44
C LEU A 122 3.57 -11.34 0.75
N ARG A 123 4.82 -11.40 1.26
CA ARG A 123 5.28 -10.46 2.31
C ARG A 123 5.22 -9.00 1.84
N ALA A 124 5.65 -8.74 0.61
CA ALA A 124 5.59 -7.39 0.06
C ALA A 124 4.16 -6.93 -0.22
N GLN A 125 3.30 -7.81 -0.72
CA GLN A 125 1.87 -7.53 -0.89
C GLN A 125 1.22 -7.18 0.45
N MET A 126 1.53 -7.95 1.49
CA MET A 126 1.06 -7.71 2.86
C MET A 126 1.54 -6.34 3.38
N ARG A 127 2.84 -6.06 3.25
CA ARG A 127 3.45 -4.79 3.66
C ARG A 127 2.82 -3.59 2.94
N MET A 128 2.64 -3.70 1.62
CA MET A 128 1.98 -2.67 0.81
C MET A 128 0.55 -2.37 1.29
N ARG A 129 -0.25 -3.39 1.60
CA ARG A 129 -1.62 -3.22 2.14
C ARG A 129 -1.64 -2.43 3.45
N VAL A 130 -0.72 -2.77 4.36
CA VAL A 130 -0.59 -2.07 5.64
C VAL A 130 -0.15 -0.62 5.41
N VAL A 131 0.89 -0.38 4.60
CA VAL A 131 1.37 0.96 4.25
C VAL A 131 0.23 1.84 3.75
N ARG A 132 -0.56 1.36 2.77
CA ARG A 132 -1.67 2.15 2.20
C ARG A 132 -2.71 2.52 3.24
N CYS A 133 -3.08 1.59 4.12
CA CYS A 133 -4.05 1.88 5.17
C CYS A 133 -3.52 2.87 6.21
N LEU A 134 -2.21 2.86 6.48
CA LEU A 134 -1.55 3.82 7.36
C LEU A 134 -1.43 5.23 6.76
N GLN A 135 -1.79 5.44 5.49
CA GLN A 135 -1.80 6.75 4.82
C GLN A 135 -3.23 7.34 4.72
N LEU A 136 -4.22 6.67 5.28
CA LEU A 136 -5.61 7.11 5.28
C LEU A 136 -5.84 8.25 6.28
N ASP A 137 -6.42 9.35 5.80
CA ASP A 137 -6.83 10.47 6.67
C ASP A 137 -8.24 10.31 7.23
N GLN A 138 -9.03 9.47 6.57
CA GLN A 138 -10.44 9.25 6.87
C GLN A 138 -10.77 7.80 6.59
N ALA A 139 -11.28 7.11 7.60
CA ALA A 139 -11.70 5.73 7.50
C ALA A 139 -12.61 5.39 8.69
N ARG A 140 -13.53 4.45 8.51
CA ARG A 140 -14.21 3.78 9.62
C ARG A 140 -13.49 2.46 9.88
N TRP A 141 -13.35 2.08 11.14
CA TRP A 141 -12.79 0.79 11.49
C TRP A 141 -13.63 0.05 12.52
N ILE A 142 -13.61 -1.28 12.44
CA ILE A 142 -14.32 -2.18 13.34
C ILE A 142 -13.40 -3.36 13.65
N PHE A 143 -13.07 -3.54 14.92
CA PHE A 143 -12.37 -4.71 15.43
C PHE A 143 -13.37 -5.71 16.04
N ARG A 144 -13.17 -6.98 15.70
CA ARG A 144 -13.89 -8.14 16.24
C ARG A 144 -12.89 -9.11 16.85
N ASP A 145 -13.10 -9.46 18.12
CA ASP A 145 -12.38 -10.57 18.75
C ASP A 145 -12.89 -11.90 18.16
N ASP A 146 -12.12 -12.44 17.21
CA ASP A 146 -12.49 -13.59 16.39
C ASP A 146 -11.24 -14.45 16.14
N ALA A 147 -10.86 -15.21 17.16
CA ALA A 147 -9.67 -16.06 17.12
C ALA A 147 -9.78 -17.20 16.09
N ASP A 148 -11.00 -17.69 15.84
CA ASP A 148 -11.27 -18.77 14.90
C ASP A 148 -11.02 -18.32 13.45
N ALA A 149 -11.46 -17.11 13.10
CA ALA A 149 -11.16 -16.52 11.78
C ALA A 149 -9.66 -16.40 11.53
N VAL A 150 -8.84 -16.16 12.56
CA VAL A 150 -7.38 -15.99 12.45
C VAL A 150 -6.64 -17.34 12.41
N ALA A 151 -7.17 -18.40 13.03
CA ALA A 151 -6.49 -19.68 13.21
C ALA A 151 -6.07 -20.34 11.88
N SER A 152 -6.86 -20.15 10.82
CA SER A 152 -6.67 -20.78 9.51
C SER A 152 -5.87 -19.95 8.50
N VAL A 153 -5.40 -18.76 8.89
CA VAL A 153 -4.78 -17.80 7.97
C VAL A 153 -3.25 -17.96 7.92
N ALA A 154 -2.68 -17.73 6.74
CA ALA A 154 -1.23 -17.67 6.55
C ALA A 154 -0.61 -16.55 7.40
N ARG A 155 0.65 -16.72 7.82
CA ARG A 155 1.30 -15.81 8.76
C ARG A 155 2.47 -15.08 8.09
N PHE A 156 2.25 -13.79 7.82
CA PHE A 156 3.27 -12.87 7.36
C PHE A 156 3.38 -11.73 8.38
N ALA A 157 4.23 -11.92 9.38
CA ALA A 157 4.39 -10.95 10.46
C ALA A 157 4.90 -9.61 9.91
N VAL A 158 4.17 -8.54 10.22
CA VAL A 158 4.53 -7.16 9.89
C VAL A 158 5.01 -6.45 11.15
N GLN A 159 6.14 -5.74 11.06
CA GLN A 159 6.65 -4.91 12.16
C GLN A 159 6.03 -3.52 12.04
N LEU A 160 5.01 -3.24 12.86
CA LEU A 160 4.25 -1.98 12.82
C LEU A 160 5.15 -0.73 12.84
N PRO A 161 6.19 -0.63 13.70
CA PRO A 161 7.02 0.58 13.73
C PRO A 161 7.76 0.85 12.42
N ALA A 162 8.36 -0.18 11.83
CA ALA A 162 9.11 -0.05 10.58
C ALA A 162 8.19 0.26 9.38
N VAL A 163 7.00 -0.34 9.35
CA VAL A 163 6.03 -0.13 8.26
C VAL A 163 5.32 1.21 8.39
N LEU A 164 5.07 1.70 9.61
CA LEU A 164 4.56 3.05 9.81
C LEU A 164 5.57 4.09 9.34
N LEU A 165 6.85 3.94 9.73
CA LEU A 165 7.88 4.86 9.27
C LEU A 165 7.99 4.89 7.75
N GLU A 166 7.97 3.73 7.10
CA GLU A 166 7.95 3.64 5.64
C GLU A 166 6.73 4.38 5.05
N ALA A 167 5.53 4.14 5.60
CA ALA A 167 4.31 4.76 5.12
C ALA A 167 4.36 6.28 5.20
N LEU A 168 4.95 6.83 6.27
CA LEU A 168 5.04 8.27 6.49
C LEU A 168 6.26 8.92 5.83
N SER A 169 7.28 8.13 5.46
CA SER A 169 8.49 8.60 4.78
C SER A 169 8.31 8.81 3.28
N GLU A 170 7.18 8.41 2.70
CA GLU A 170 6.85 8.75 1.32
C GLU A 170 6.81 10.28 1.15
N PRO A 171 7.48 10.88 0.15
CA PRO A 171 7.68 12.34 0.10
C PRO A 171 6.40 13.18 0.23
N GLN A 172 5.30 12.73 -0.38
CA GLN A 172 4.01 13.42 -0.28
C GLN A 172 3.43 13.32 1.13
N GLU A 173 3.51 12.15 1.76
CA GLU A 173 3.02 11.94 3.12
C GLU A 173 3.87 12.67 4.15
N ALA A 174 5.19 12.61 3.99
CA ALA A 174 6.14 13.33 4.83
C ALA A 174 5.90 14.85 4.80
N ALA A 175 5.68 15.43 3.61
CA ALA A 175 5.34 16.85 3.47
C ALA A 175 3.99 17.20 4.12
N ARG A 176 2.98 16.32 3.99
CA ARG A 176 1.67 16.51 4.66
C ARG A 176 1.80 16.47 6.18
N TRP A 177 2.60 15.56 6.72
CA TRP A 177 2.89 15.50 8.15
C TRP A 177 3.71 16.69 8.63
N ALA A 178 4.65 17.20 7.83
CA ALA A 178 5.38 18.43 8.14
C ALA A 178 4.42 19.61 8.35
N MET A 179 3.50 19.82 7.40
CA MET A 179 2.47 20.87 7.50
C MET A 179 1.58 20.71 8.73
N ARG A 180 1.14 19.47 9.01
CA ARG A 180 0.25 19.19 10.14
C ARG A 180 0.93 19.42 11.48
N LEU A 181 2.17 18.94 11.63
CA LEU A 181 2.94 19.08 12.85
C LEU A 181 3.39 20.53 13.09
N ALA A 182 3.56 21.34 12.05
CA ALA A 182 3.89 22.76 12.18
C ALA A 182 2.86 23.55 13.04
N ALA A 183 1.59 23.13 13.06
CA ALA A 183 0.56 23.71 13.92
C ALA A 183 0.86 23.57 15.42
N HIS A 184 1.75 22.64 15.79
CA HIS A 184 2.19 22.37 17.16
C HIS A 184 3.57 22.98 17.47
N GLY A 185 4.00 23.98 16.67
CA GLY A 185 5.35 24.55 16.69
C GLY A 185 5.89 24.94 18.07
N GLU A 186 5.03 25.40 18.98
CA GLU A 186 5.40 25.86 20.33
C GLU A 186 5.57 24.74 21.37
N LEU A 187 5.09 23.53 21.07
CA LEU A 187 5.15 22.40 22.00
C LEU A 187 6.55 21.78 21.99
N ALA A 188 7.02 21.37 23.17
CA ALA A 188 8.26 20.61 23.30
C ALA A 188 8.00 19.13 23.00
N ILE A 189 8.98 18.50 22.34
CA ILE A 189 8.98 17.06 22.05
C ILE A 189 9.69 16.37 23.20
N VAL A 190 9.02 15.43 23.87
CA VAL A 190 9.61 14.61 24.94
C VAL A 190 9.65 13.16 24.49
N LEU A 191 10.84 12.56 24.40
CA LEU A 191 10.99 11.14 24.07
C LEU A 191 10.60 10.25 25.26
N ALA A 192 9.89 9.16 24.98
CA ALA A 192 9.49 8.18 25.99
C ALA A 192 10.62 7.19 26.36
N ALA A 193 11.67 7.10 25.53
CA ALA A 193 12.81 6.20 25.70
C ALA A 193 14.09 6.81 25.11
N PRO A 194 15.29 6.28 25.45
CA PRO A 194 16.54 6.75 24.87
C PRO A 194 16.56 6.61 23.33
N PRO A 195 17.21 7.53 22.58
CA PRO A 195 17.26 7.50 21.13
C PRO A 195 17.74 6.18 20.50
N SER A 196 18.66 5.47 21.16
CA SER A 196 19.16 4.17 20.68
C SER A 196 18.12 3.05 20.74
N GLU A 197 17.28 3.05 21.78
CA GLU A 197 16.21 2.07 21.92
C GLU A 197 15.11 2.35 20.90
N ILE A 198 14.73 3.61 20.74
CA ILE A 198 13.77 4.06 19.71
C ILE A 198 14.26 3.65 18.32
N ALA A 199 15.53 3.91 17.99
CA ALA A 199 16.07 3.54 16.68
C ALA A 199 16.05 2.02 16.44
N THR A 200 16.31 1.23 17.48
CA THR A 200 16.21 -0.24 17.40
C THR A 200 14.77 -0.68 17.13
N ARG A 201 13.80 -0.10 17.85
CA ARG A 201 12.36 -0.40 17.66
C ARG A 201 11.86 -0.02 16.27
N LEU A 202 12.29 1.12 15.73
CA LEU A 202 11.93 1.58 14.38
C LEU A 202 12.67 0.79 13.28
N GLY A 203 13.75 0.07 13.62
CA GLY A 203 14.58 -0.65 12.65
C GLY A 203 15.35 0.29 11.71
N VAL A 204 15.75 1.46 12.19
CA VAL A 204 16.33 2.51 11.35
C VAL A 204 17.86 2.51 11.32
N GLY A 205 18.42 3.08 10.26
CA GLY A 205 19.86 3.16 10.04
C GLY A 205 20.55 4.34 10.74
N PRO A 206 21.85 4.55 10.46
CA PRO A 206 22.63 5.63 11.06
C PRO A 206 22.15 7.03 10.69
N ALA A 207 21.48 7.21 9.54
CA ALA A 207 20.98 8.51 9.10
C ALA A 207 19.77 8.95 9.95
N GLU A 208 18.79 8.07 10.09
CA GLU A 208 17.59 8.31 10.91
C GLU A 208 17.94 8.36 12.39
N LEU A 209 18.90 7.55 12.87
CA LEU A 209 19.37 7.63 14.25
C LEU A 209 19.94 9.02 14.58
N ARG A 210 20.60 9.70 13.63
CA ARG A 210 21.04 11.09 13.84
C ARG A 210 19.85 12.02 14.01
N ILE A 211 18.76 11.80 13.28
CA ILE A 211 17.52 12.57 13.43
C ILE A 211 16.91 12.31 14.80
N VAL A 212 16.74 11.05 15.22
CA VAL A 212 16.18 10.70 16.54
C VAL A 212 17.04 11.26 17.67
N ARG A 213 18.38 11.21 17.56
CA ARG A 213 19.29 11.82 18.55
C ARG A 213 19.20 13.33 18.61
N ALA A 214 18.89 13.97 17.48
CA ALA A 214 18.65 15.41 17.45
C ALA A 214 17.34 15.79 18.13
N LEU A 215 16.42 14.84 18.40
CA LEU A 215 15.24 15.03 19.24
C LEU A 215 15.62 14.83 20.71
N ASP A 216 16.43 15.72 21.27
CA ASP A 216 16.99 15.61 22.63
C ASP A 216 15.98 15.70 23.79
N GLY A 217 14.67 15.73 23.51
CA GLY A 217 13.62 15.77 24.52
C GLY A 217 13.27 17.18 25.03
N HIS A 218 13.92 18.24 24.53
CA HIS A 218 13.70 19.61 24.97
C HIS A 218 13.49 20.62 23.82
N GLN A 219 13.59 20.17 22.58
CA GLN A 219 13.33 21.02 21.41
C GLN A 219 11.84 21.19 21.14
N ARG A 220 11.51 22.39 20.67
CA ARG A 220 10.18 22.71 20.14
C ARG A 220 9.99 22.08 18.77
N VAL A 221 8.75 21.75 18.41
CA VAL A 221 8.43 21.23 17.07
C VAL A 221 8.94 22.18 15.97
N ALA A 222 8.81 23.50 16.13
CA ALA A 222 9.30 24.47 15.16
C ALA A 222 10.84 24.48 15.00
N ALA A 223 11.59 24.07 16.03
CA ALA A 223 13.06 23.97 15.96
C ALA A 223 13.51 22.69 15.24
N VAL A 224 12.68 21.65 15.26
CA VAL A 224 12.93 20.38 14.57
C VAL A 224 12.46 20.44 13.12
N LEU A 225 11.28 20.99 12.88
CA LEU A 225 10.66 21.09 11.56
C LEU A 225 10.89 22.48 10.96
N VAL A 226 12.15 22.80 10.70
CA VAL A 226 12.54 24.07 10.09
C VAL A 226 12.07 24.11 8.63
N PRO A 227 11.29 25.12 8.21
CA PRO A 227 10.89 25.27 6.82
C PRO A 227 12.09 25.29 5.87
N ASP A 228 11.92 24.68 4.68
CA ASP A 228 12.93 24.59 3.62
C ASP A 228 14.24 23.85 4.00
N ALA A 229 14.30 23.22 5.18
CA ALA A 229 15.43 22.37 5.54
C ALA A 229 15.50 21.13 4.62
N PRO A 230 16.70 20.71 4.17
CA PRO A 230 16.86 19.60 3.23
C PRO A 230 16.42 18.24 3.79
N ASP A 231 16.24 18.13 5.12
CA ASP A 231 15.77 16.95 5.81
C ASP A 231 14.42 17.14 6.52
N LEU A 232 13.66 18.18 6.15
CA LEU A 232 12.33 18.47 6.71
C LEU A 232 11.39 17.27 6.62
N GLU A 233 11.25 16.67 5.45
CA GLU A 233 10.36 15.53 5.21
C GLU A 233 10.79 14.29 6.04
N PRO A 234 12.05 13.83 6.01
CA PRO A 234 12.54 12.78 6.92
C PRO A 234 12.27 13.08 8.40
N ARG A 235 12.50 14.31 8.87
CA ARG A 235 12.25 14.70 10.26
C ARG A 235 10.76 14.64 10.60
N ALA A 236 9.89 15.12 9.72
CA ALA A 236 8.45 15.07 9.91
C ALA A 236 7.93 13.63 9.95
N ALA A 237 8.40 12.76 9.06
CA ALA A 237 8.02 11.35 9.03
C ALA A 237 8.43 10.62 10.32
N ILE A 238 9.65 10.85 10.80
CA ILE A 238 10.15 10.28 12.06
C ILE A 238 9.32 10.82 13.24
N LEU A 239 9.16 12.14 13.36
CA LEU A 239 8.42 12.73 14.47
C LEU A 239 6.96 12.25 14.51
N ALA A 240 6.27 12.22 13.37
CA ALA A 240 4.91 11.68 13.28
C ALA A 240 4.87 10.21 13.73
N THR A 241 5.81 9.38 13.26
CA THR A 241 5.91 7.97 13.66
C THR A 241 6.09 7.83 15.18
N LEU A 242 6.95 8.65 15.79
CA LEU A 242 7.17 8.63 17.24
C LEU A 242 5.91 9.01 18.02
N LEU A 243 5.22 10.07 17.59
CA LEU A 243 3.99 10.53 18.25
C LEU A 243 2.84 9.51 18.11
N LEU A 244 2.70 8.87 16.95
CA LEU A 244 1.64 7.89 16.70
C LEU A 244 1.86 6.54 17.41
N LEU A 245 3.11 6.23 17.76
CA LEU A 245 3.47 5.01 18.50
C LEU A 245 3.71 5.28 19.99
N ASP A 246 3.40 6.48 20.49
CA ASP A 246 3.66 6.91 21.87
C ASP A 246 5.14 6.68 22.29
N LEU A 247 6.06 6.87 21.34
CA LEU A 247 7.51 6.91 21.58
C LEU A 247 8.01 8.34 21.81
N ALA A 248 7.16 9.33 21.54
CA ALA A 248 7.33 10.71 21.93
C ALA A 248 5.96 11.32 22.28
N GLU A 249 5.98 12.40 23.06
CA GLU A 249 4.81 13.20 23.42
C GLU A 249 5.08 14.68 23.17
N LEU A 250 4.01 15.45 22.90
CA LEU A 250 4.07 16.90 22.83
C LEU A 250 3.62 17.49 24.16
N ARG A 251 4.42 18.37 24.76
CA ARG A 251 4.12 19.02 26.05
C ARG A 251 4.23 20.53 25.95
N THR A 252 3.33 21.24 26.64
CA THR A 252 3.45 22.69 26.81
C THR A 252 4.69 22.99 27.64
N ILE A 253 5.53 23.91 27.17
CA ILE A 253 6.68 24.36 27.97
C ILE A 253 6.15 25.25 29.09
N THR A 254 5.98 24.68 30.28
CA THR A 254 5.89 25.49 31.50
C THR A 254 7.32 25.87 31.86
N SER A 255 7.65 27.16 31.84
CA SER A 255 8.97 27.66 32.25
C SER A 255 9.24 27.25 33.70
N VAL A 256 9.96 26.14 33.91
CA VAL A 256 10.57 25.80 35.19
C VAL A 256 11.95 25.20 34.93
N THR A 257 12.94 25.95 35.40
CA THR A 257 14.31 25.62 35.82
C THR A 257 14.83 24.22 35.47
N GLN A 258 15.95 24.22 34.73
CA GLN A 258 16.85 23.10 34.51
C GLN A 258 17.02 22.22 35.76
N GLN A 259 16.42 21.03 35.77
CA GLN A 259 16.85 19.95 36.65
C GLN A 259 17.66 18.95 35.83
N ARG A 260 18.95 18.92 36.16
CA ARG A 260 19.96 17.98 35.69
C ARG A 260 19.48 16.54 35.96
N PRO A 261 19.60 15.59 35.00
CA PRO A 261 19.13 14.24 35.22
C PRO A 261 19.93 13.54 36.34
N GLN A 262 19.21 12.98 37.31
CA GLN A 262 19.75 12.01 38.25
C GLN A 262 20.05 10.70 37.53
N ARG A 263 21.23 10.15 37.82
CA ARG A 263 21.74 8.89 37.27
C ARG A 263 20.89 7.72 37.77
N ALA A 264 20.16 7.06 36.88
CA ALA A 264 19.52 5.77 37.16
C ALA A 264 20.58 4.64 37.19
N PRO A 265 20.30 3.52 37.91
CA PRO A 265 21.26 2.44 38.11
C PRO A 265 21.51 1.63 36.82
N GLU A 266 22.67 0.99 36.74
CA GLU A 266 23.08 0.12 35.64
C GLU A 266 22.04 -0.98 35.35
N PRO A 267 21.80 -1.32 34.07
CA PRO A 267 20.90 -2.41 33.74
C PRO A 267 21.53 -3.75 34.13
N ALA A 268 20.80 -4.53 34.92
CA ALA A 268 20.99 -5.97 34.99
C ALA A 268 20.80 -6.54 33.58
N SER A 269 21.76 -7.36 33.16
CA SER A 269 21.83 -8.05 31.88
C SER A 269 20.48 -8.65 31.46
N ALA A 270 19.82 -8.02 30.49
CA ALA A 270 18.67 -8.57 29.80
C ALA A 270 19.16 -9.64 28.81
N GLU A 271 18.70 -10.86 29.04
CA GLU A 271 18.94 -12.01 28.19
C GLU A 271 18.39 -11.74 26.78
N VAL A 272 19.28 -11.77 25.80
CA VAL A 272 18.94 -11.59 24.39
C VAL A 272 18.14 -12.80 23.93
N ILE A 273 16.82 -12.67 23.86
CA ILE A 273 15.99 -13.62 23.12
C ILE A 273 16.31 -13.42 21.64
N ARG A 274 17.21 -14.25 21.13
CA ARG A 274 17.43 -14.41 19.70
C ARG A 274 16.12 -14.96 19.11
N PRO A 275 15.59 -14.40 18.00
CA PRO A 275 14.54 -15.08 17.27
C PRO A 275 15.11 -16.43 16.83
N ALA A 276 14.48 -17.51 17.26
CA ALA A 276 14.78 -18.84 16.78
C ALA A 276 14.65 -18.82 15.25
N THR A 277 15.77 -18.99 14.56
CA THR A 277 15.81 -19.34 13.14
C THR A 277 15.30 -20.76 13.02
N ASP A 278 13.98 -20.92 13.15
CA ASP A 278 13.29 -22.14 12.77
C ASP A 278 13.20 -22.17 11.24
N ASP A 279 14.17 -22.87 10.67
CA ASP A 279 14.21 -23.50 9.35
C ASP A 279 13.10 -23.07 8.36
N VAL A 280 13.37 -21.92 7.71
CA VAL A 280 12.52 -21.28 6.71
C VAL A 280 12.29 -22.19 5.49
N ALA A 281 13.27 -23.05 5.17
CA ALA A 281 13.22 -23.97 4.03
C ALA A 281 12.24 -25.15 4.25
N ALA A 282 12.13 -25.67 5.48
CA ALA A 282 11.22 -26.76 5.80
C ALA A 282 9.74 -26.31 5.85
N ARG A 283 9.49 -25.03 6.21
CA ARG A 283 8.14 -24.44 6.30
C ARG A 283 7.61 -23.96 4.95
N ALA A 284 8.46 -23.61 3.99
CA ALA A 284 8.04 -23.27 2.62
C ALA A 284 7.44 -24.49 1.87
N SER A 285 8.02 -25.68 2.06
CA SER A 285 7.48 -26.93 1.47
C SER A 285 6.21 -27.42 2.20
N GLY A 286 6.14 -27.25 3.52
CA GLY A 286 4.96 -27.59 4.32
C GLY A 286 3.79 -26.60 4.22
N ALA A 287 4.04 -25.33 3.85
CA ALA A 287 3.00 -24.34 3.59
C ALA A 287 2.30 -24.58 2.26
N ALA A 288 3.05 -25.00 1.22
CA ALA A 288 2.49 -25.42 -0.07
C ALA A 288 1.73 -26.76 0.02
N ALA A 289 2.18 -27.70 0.86
CA ALA A 289 1.45 -28.95 1.14
C ALA A 289 0.14 -28.70 1.93
N ARG A 290 0.18 -27.84 2.97
CA ARG A 290 -1.02 -27.43 3.72
C ARG A 290 -1.97 -26.57 2.90
N LEU A 291 -1.45 -25.78 1.96
CA LEU A 291 -2.25 -25.11 0.94
C LEU A 291 -2.98 -26.13 0.07
N ARG A 292 -2.29 -27.17 -0.42
CA ARG A 292 -2.91 -28.24 -1.22
C ARG A 292 -4.00 -29.01 -0.46
N ASP A 293 -3.75 -29.40 0.80
CA ASP A 293 -4.74 -30.13 1.63
C ASP A 293 -5.91 -29.25 2.11
N GLU A 294 -5.72 -27.94 2.25
CA GLU A 294 -6.78 -26.96 2.52
C GLU A 294 -7.55 -26.60 1.23
N VAL A 295 -6.88 -26.62 0.07
CA VAL A 295 -7.48 -26.44 -1.26
C VAL A 295 -8.35 -27.63 -1.63
N GLU A 296 -7.93 -28.87 -1.37
CA GLU A 296 -8.77 -30.08 -1.52
C GLU A 296 -10.06 -30.01 -0.68
N ARG A 297 -9.95 -29.54 0.57
CA ARG A 297 -11.09 -29.38 1.48
C ARG A 297 -12.01 -28.21 1.08
N ARG A 298 -11.47 -27.09 0.58
CA ARG A 298 -12.26 -25.95 0.07
C ARG A 298 -12.75 -26.14 -1.38
N ARG A 299 -12.10 -26.99 -2.19
CA ARG A 299 -12.52 -27.44 -3.54
C ARG A 299 -13.92 -28.05 -3.51
N HIS A 300 -14.27 -28.71 -2.40
CA HIS A 300 -15.57 -29.35 -2.21
C HIS A 300 -16.59 -28.47 -1.45
N ALA A 301 -16.16 -27.33 -0.89
CA ALA A 301 -16.98 -26.52 0.03
C ALA A 301 -17.27 -25.08 -0.43
N ALA A 302 -16.60 -24.55 -1.46
CA ALA A 302 -16.87 -23.19 -1.94
C ALA A 302 -18.22 -23.12 -2.70
N PRO A 303 -19.17 -22.26 -2.29
CA PRO A 303 -20.44 -22.07 -2.99
C PRO A 303 -20.22 -21.68 -4.45
N THR A 304 -21.07 -22.16 -5.36
CA THR A 304 -21.02 -21.88 -6.81
C THR A 304 -20.89 -20.39 -7.13
N ALA A 305 -21.60 -19.53 -6.39
CA ALA A 305 -21.53 -18.07 -6.55
C ALA A 305 -20.10 -17.50 -6.36
N ARG A 306 -19.32 -18.00 -5.40
CA ARG A 306 -17.95 -17.55 -5.16
C ARG A 306 -17.00 -17.94 -6.30
N ARG A 307 -17.28 -19.07 -6.97
CA ARG A 307 -16.51 -19.54 -8.13
C ARG A 307 -16.77 -18.67 -9.35
N GLU A 308 -18.04 -18.35 -9.60
CA GLU A 308 -18.43 -17.43 -10.68
C GLU A 308 -17.81 -16.04 -10.48
N GLU A 309 -17.86 -15.49 -9.27
CA GLU A 309 -17.21 -14.21 -8.94
C GLU A 309 -15.69 -14.27 -9.21
N THR A 310 -15.02 -15.35 -8.77
CA THR A 310 -13.58 -15.55 -9.01
C THR A 310 -13.26 -15.61 -10.50
N ARG A 311 -14.10 -16.30 -11.28
CA ARG A 311 -13.96 -16.42 -12.74
C ARG A 311 -14.14 -15.07 -13.43
N THR A 312 -15.16 -14.30 -13.04
CA THR A 312 -15.39 -12.95 -13.57
C THR A 312 -14.19 -12.04 -13.30
N ARG A 313 -13.68 -12.04 -12.05
CA ARG A 313 -12.51 -11.23 -11.67
C ARG A 313 -11.26 -11.60 -12.45
N LEU A 314 -10.99 -12.90 -12.61
CA LEU A 314 -9.82 -13.36 -13.34
C LEU A 314 -9.91 -13.01 -14.83
N SER A 315 -11.06 -13.28 -15.46
CA SER A 315 -11.28 -12.97 -16.88
C SER A 315 -11.20 -11.47 -17.15
N ALA A 316 -11.74 -10.63 -16.27
CA ALA A 316 -11.62 -9.19 -16.36
C ALA A 316 -10.15 -8.73 -16.26
N GLU A 317 -9.37 -9.31 -15.35
CA GLU A 317 -7.95 -8.99 -15.19
C GLU A 317 -7.10 -9.40 -16.38
N GLU A 318 -7.39 -10.56 -16.99
CA GLU A 318 -6.72 -11.00 -18.21
C GLU A 318 -7.00 -10.03 -19.38
N ARG A 319 -8.27 -9.67 -19.59
CA ARG A 319 -8.68 -8.69 -20.60
C ARG A 319 -8.03 -7.32 -20.36
N TYR A 320 -8.01 -6.88 -19.11
CA TYR A 320 -7.33 -5.64 -18.74
C TYR A 320 -5.84 -5.68 -19.08
N ALA A 321 -5.14 -6.76 -18.70
CA ALA A 321 -3.73 -6.93 -18.98
C ALA A 321 -3.42 -6.95 -20.49
N GLU A 322 -4.26 -7.64 -21.28
CA GLU A 322 -4.15 -7.66 -22.73
C GLU A 322 -4.43 -6.28 -23.37
N GLY A 323 -5.45 -5.58 -22.88
CA GLY A 323 -5.75 -4.22 -23.31
C GLY A 323 -4.62 -3.22 -23.01
N ARG A 324 -4.03 -3.31 -21.81
CA ARG A 324 -2.84 -2.51 -21.43
C ARG A 324 -1.65 -2.80 -22.34
N ARG A 325 -1.43 -4.07 -22.70
CA ARG A 325 -0.41 -4.44 -23.69
C ARG A 325 -0.66 -3.76 -25.04
N TRP A 326 -1.90 -3.80 -25.56
CA TRP A 326 -2.23 -3.15 -26.83
C TRP A 326 -2.02 -1.63 -26.81
N LEU A 327 -2.32 -0.96 -25.68
CA LEU A 327 -2.00 0.46 -25.51
C LEU A 327 -0.49 0.74 -25.60
N ARG A 328 0.34 -0.08 -24.94
CA ARG A 328 1.81 0.05 -25.02
C ARG A 328 2.35 -0.20 -26.42
N GLU A 329 1.71 -1.08 -27.20
CA GLU A 329 2.04 -1.33 -28.61
C GLU A 329 1.47 -0.26 -29.57
N GLY A 330 0.77 0.76 -29.08
CA GLY A 330 0.19 1.81 -29.91
C GLY A 330 -1.00 1.37 -30.76
N LYS A 331 -1.75 0.35 -30.31
CA LYS A 331 -2.93 -0.20 -31.00
C LYS A 331 -4.20 0.06 -30.19
N PRO A 332 -4.66 1.32 -30.08
CA PRO A 332 -5.74 1.69 -29.17
C PRO A 332 -7.09 1.05 -29.54
N GLN A 333 -7.35 0.75 -30.81
CA GLN A 333 -8.59 0.09 -31.24
C GLN A 333 -8.71 -1.35 -30.70
N LEU A 334 -7.59 -2.09 -30.70
CA LEU A 334 -7.56 -3.42 -30.09
C LEU A 334 -7.67 -3.33 -28.57
N ALA A 335 -7.03 -2.32 -27.97
CA ALA A 335 -7.12 -2.08 -26.53
C ALA A 335 -8.55 -1.75 -26.08
N GLN A 336 -9.25 -0.89 -26.83
CA GLN A 336 -10.60 -0.43 -26.52
C GLN A 336 -11.56 -1.61 -26.28
N ARG A 337 -11.52 -2.61 -27.16
CA ARG A 337 -12.37 -3.80 -27.04
C ARG A 337 -12.12 -4.57 -25.75
N GLU A 338 -10.85 -4.87 -25.46
CA GLU A 338 -10.49 -5.65 -24.27
C GLU A 338 -10.75 -4.87 -22.97
N LEU A 339 -10.44 -3.57 -22.95
CA LEU A 339 -10.60 -2.72 -21.77
C LEU A 339 -12.06 -2.44 -21.44
N ARG A 340 -12.92 -2.23 -22.44
CA ARG A 340 -14.37 -2.15 -22.24
C ARG A 340 -14.90 -3.42 -21.60
N ALA A 341 -14.52 -4.56 -22.16
CA ALA A 341 -14.96 -5.86 -21.66
C ALA A 341 -14.46 -6.18 -20.24
N ALA A 342 -13.31 -5.62 -19.82
CA ALA A 342 -12.85 -5.68 -18.43
C ALA A 342 -13.64 -4.74 -17.51
N ALA A 343 -13.90 -3.50 -17.95
CA ALA A 343 -14.64 -2.50 -17.19
C ALA A 343 -16.13 -2.85 -17.00
N GLU A 344 -16.75 -3.52 -17.98
CA GLU A 344 -18.11 -4.06 -17.87
C GLU A 344 -18.20 -5.21 -16.87
N ALA A 345 -17.19 -6.10 -16.86
CA ALA A 345 -17.13 -7.23 -15.94
C ALA A 345 -16.88 -6.80 -14.48
N MET A 346 -16.17 -5.69 -14.28
CA MET A 346 -15.88 -5.11 -12.96
C MET A 346 -16.17 -3.61 -12.94
N PRO A 347 -17.45 -3.19 -12.86
CA PRO A 347 -17.86 -1.79 -12.95
C PRO A 347 -17.23 -0.88 -11.89
N ASP A 348 -16.96 -1.43 -10.71
CA ASP A 348 -16.42 -0.71 -9.54
C ASP A 348 -14.88 -0.55 -9.60
N ALA A 349 -14.22 -1.15 -10.59
CA ALA A 349 -12.77 -1.02 -10.76
C ALA A 349 -12.43 0.29 -11.49
N ASN A 350 -12.21 1.37 -10.73
CA ASN A 350 -11.83 2.69 -11.27
C ASN A 350 -10.70 2.63 -12.30
N GLU A 351 -9.68 1.79 -12.04
CA GLU A 351 -8.54 1.65 -12.95
C GLU A 351 -8.92 1.03 -14.31
N TYR A 352 -9.92 0.13 -14.34
CA TYR A 352 -10.42 -0.45 -15.59
C TYR A 352 -11.20 0.60 -16.39
N ARG A 353 -12.05 1.36 -15.70
CA ARG A 353 -12.79 2.50 -16.28
C ARG A 353 -11.88 3.59 -16.82
N LEU A 354 -10.81 3.91 -16.10
CA LEU A 354 -9.78 4.82 -16.55
C LEU A 354 -9.10 4.32 -17.84
N ALA A 355 -8.74 3.04 -17.89
CA ALA A 355 -8.09 2.46 -19.06
C ALA A 355 -9.02 2.44 -20.29
N GLU A 356 -10.29 2.07 -20.10
CA GLU A 356 -11.34 2.17 -21.13
C GLU A 356 -11.45 3.60 -21.66
N ALA A 357 -11.68 4.58 -20.78
CA ALA A 357 -11.83 5.99 -21.15
C ALA A 357 -10.58 6.52 -21.86
N PHE A 358 -9.40 6.07 -21.46
CA PHE A 358 -8.15 6.44 -22.11
C PHE A 358 -8.04 5.86 -23.53
N ALA A 359 -8.44 4.60 -23.72
CA ALA A 359 -8.49 3.99 -25.05
C ALA A 359 -9.53 4.67 -25.95
N ASP A 360 -10.72 4.98 -25.42
CA ASP A 360 -11.77 5.72 -26.14
C ASP A 360 -11.27 7.09 -26.61
N TRP A 361 -10.58 7.84 -25.73
CA TRP A 361 -9.99 9.14 -26.09
C TRP A 361 -8.92 9.03 -27.18
N LEU A 362 -8.11 7.98 -27.17
CA LEU A 362 -7.12 7.71 -28.23
C LEU A 362 -7.76 7.29 -29.56
N CYS A 363 -8.94 6.67 -29.52
CA CYS A 363 -9.67 6.21 -30.69
C CYS A 363 -10.64 7.24 -31.27
N ALA A 364 -10.82 8.41 -30.64
CA ALA A 364 -11.76 9.41 -31.11
C ALA A 364 -11.33 10.02 -32.47
N ASP A 365 -12.17 9.78 -33.49
CA ASP A 365 -11.90 10.09 -34.90
C ASP A 365 -12.09 11.59 -35.24
N ASP A 366 -12.90 12.31 -34.47
CA ASP A 366 -13.17 13.75 -34.66
C ASP A 366 -13.10 14.55 -33.36
N ASP A 367 -13.10 15.88 -33.47
CA ASP A 367 -12.92 16.78 -32.33
C ASP A 367 -14.10 16.78 -31.35
N VAL A 368 -15.33 16.50 -31.82
CA VAL A 368 -16.52 16.42 -30.96
C VAL A 368 -16.45 15.17 -30.10
N LEU A 369 -16.17 14.02 -30.72
CA LEU A 369 -15.95 12.75 -30.01
C LEU A 369 -14.75 12.85 -29.07
N ARG A 370 -13.68 13.52 -29.49
CA ARG A 370 -12.47 13.69 -28.66
C ARG A 370 -12.74 14.58 -27.45
N ALA A 371 -13.54 15.64 -27.58
CA ALA A 371 -13.96 16.48 -26.47
C ALA A 371 -14.82 15.69 -25.47
N ALA A 372 -15.82 14.95 -25.94
CA ALA A 372 -16.64 14.10 -25.07
C ALA A 372 -15.80 13.03 -24.34
N ALA A 373 -14.89 12.35 -25.05
CA ALA A 373 -13.99 11.37 -24.46
C ALA A 373 -12.99 12.00 -23.47
N HIS A 374 -12.58 13.26 -23.71
CA HIS A 374 -11.71 14.01 -22.80
C HIS A 374 -12.39 14.26 -21.45
N ASP A 375 -13.66 14.63 -21.43
CA ASP A 375 -14.42 14.86 -20.19
C ASP A 375 -14.55 13.57 -19.38
N VAL A 376 -14.88 12.45 -20.05
CA VAL A 376 -14.98 11.13 -19.43
C VAL A 376 -13.62 10.67 -18.88
N LEU A 377 -12.54 10.86 -19.64
CA LEU A 377 -11.19 10.52 -19.20
C LEU A 377 -10.78 11.34 -17.98
N THR A 378 -11.04 12.66 -17.99
CA THR A 378 -10.71 13.56 -16.87
C THR A 378 -11.46 13.17 -15.60
N HIS A 379 -12.74 12.79 -15.73
CA HIS A 379 -13.52 12.26 -14.61
C HIS A 379 -12.84 11.03 -13.99
N TRP A 380 -12.51 10.02 -14.80
CA TRP A 380 -11.92 8.78 -14.29
C TRP A 380 -10.47 8.92 -13.81
N ILE A 381 -9.68 9.84 -14.38
CA ILE A 381 -8.38 10.22 -13.81
C ILE A 381 -8.58 10.73 -12.38
N THR A 382 -9.54 11.64 -12.19
CA THR A 382 -9.81 12.23 -10.87
C THR A 382 -10.29 11.18 -9.87
N GLN A 383 -11.27 10.34 -10.24
CA GLN A 383 -11.75 9.27 -9.35
C GLN A 383 -10.67 8.26 -9.02
N THR A 384 -9.86 7.87 -10.01
CA THR A 384 -8.77 6.90 -9.81
C THR A 384 -7.69 7.47 -8.92
N LEU A 385 -7.21 8.69 -9.16
CA LEU A 385 -6.15 9.31 -8.34
C LEU A 385 -6.64 9.73 -6.96
N LYS A 386 -7.95 9.96 -6.79
CA LYS A 386 -8.56 10.15 -5.47
C LYS A 386 -8.54 8.85 -4.65
N ALA A 387 -8.87 7.72 -5.26
CA ALA A 387 -8.86 6.40 -4.61
C ALA A 387 -7.43 5.82 -4.45
N ASP A 388 -6.58 6.09 -5.43
CA ASP A 388 -5.21 5.60 -5.51
C ASP A 388 -4.29 6.66 -6.13
N ARG A 389 -3.70 7.49 -5.27
CA ARG A 389 -2.73 8.52 -5.67
C ARG A 389 -1.48 7.95 -6.34
N ARG A 390 -1.22 6.65 -6.17
CA ARG A 390 -0.06 5.93 -6.71
C ARG A 390 -0.40 5.17 -7.99
N ASN A 391 -1.55 5.44 -8.61
CA ASN A 391 -1.90 4.83 -9.89
C ASN A 391 -1.07 5.40 -11.05
N ALA A 392 -0.13 4.61 -11.57
CA ALA A 392 0.76 5.03 -12.66
C ALA A 392 0.00 5.41 -13.95
N LEU A 393 -1.06 4.67 -14.30
CA LEU A 393 -1.87 4.95 -15.48
C LEU A 393 -2.61 6.28 -15.37
N GLY A 394 -3.12 6.62 -14.17
CA GLY A 394 -3.79 7.90 -13.90
C GLY A 394 -2.86 9.08 -14.16
N HIS A 395 -1.64 9.03 -13.62
CA HIS A 395 -0.63 10.07 -13.87
C HIS A 395 -0.19 10.10 -15.34
N TYR A 396 -0.07 8.95 -16.00
CA TYR A 396 0.28 8.89 -17.42
C TYR A 396 -0.80 9.53 -18.30
N ALA A 397 -2.07 9.15 -18.10
CA ALA A 397 -3.21 9.69 -18.84
C ALA A 397 -3.37 11.19 -18.60
N GLN A 398 -3.18 11.66 -17.36
CA GLN A 398 -3.17 13.07 -17.02
C GLN A 398 -2.05 13.83 -17.74
N GLY A 399 -0.84 13.25 -17.80
CA GLY A 399 0.26 13.81 -18.58
C GLY A 399 -0.05 13.91 -20.08
N ARG A 400 -0.75 12.91 -20.65
CA ARG A 400 -1.21 12.92 -22.05
C ARG A 400 -2.22 14.03 -22.32
N ILE A 401 -3.16 14.27 -21.40
CA ILE A 401 -4.10 15.40 -21.49
C ILE A 401 -3.36 16.74 -21.47
N PHE A 402 -2.46 16.96 -20.52
CA PHE A 402 -1.68 18.21 -20.46
C PHE A 402 -0.82 18.42 -21.70
N ALA A 403 -0.20 17.35 -22.20
CA ALA A 403 0.60 17.41 -23.42
C ALA A 403 -0.26 17.79 -24.64
N ALA A 404 -1.48 17.27 -24.75
CA ALA A 404 -2.42 17.63 -25.81
C ALA A 404 -2.90 19.09 -25.70
N ALA A 405 -3.03 19.62 -24.49
CA ALA A 405 -3.34 21.02 -24.23
C ALA A 405 -2.14 21.98 -24.39
N GLY A 406 -0.93 21.46 -24.65
CA GLY A 406 0.29 22.27 -24.77
C GLY A 406 0.93 22.71 -23.44
N ASP A 407 0.42 22.23 -22.30
CA ASP A 407 1.01 22.47 -20.98
C ASP A 407 2.14 21.47 -20.70
N HIS A 408 3.31 21.75 -21.26
CA HIS A 408 4.48 20.88 -21.13
C HIS A 408 5.03 20.80 -19.70
N ALA A 409 4.81 21.82 -18.87
CA ALA A 409 5.29 21.83 -17.49
C ALA A 409 4.51 20.82 -16.63
N GLN A 410 3.17 20.88 -16.67
CA GLN A 410 2.34 19.92 -15.94
C GLN A 410 2.44 18.52 -16.54
N ALA A 411 2.51 18.40 -17.87
CA ALA A 411 2.75 17.12 -18.53
C ALA A 411 4.04 16.45 -18.04
N LEU A 412 5.15 17.20 -17.96
CA LEU A 412 6.43 16.67 -17.50
C LEU A 412 6.35 16.18 -16.05
N LYS A 413 5.69 16.93 -15.17
CA LYS A 413 5.47 16.53 -13.77
C LYS A 413 4.71 15.21 -13.69
N ALA A 414 3.58 15.11 -14.39
CA ALA A 414 2.73 13.92 -14.41
C ALA A 414 3.47 12.69 -14.98
N PHE A 415 4.16 12.82 -16.12
CA PHE A 415 4.94 11.71 -16.69
C PHE A 415 6.10 11.27 -15.80
N THR A 416 6.74 12.21 -15.08
CA THR A 416 7.82 11.88 -14.14
C THR A 416 7.28 11.05 -12.97
N ILE A 417 6.08 11.36 -12.46
CA ILE A 417 5.42 10.56 -11.43
C ILE A 417 5.07 9.18 -11.98
N ALA A 418 4.42 9.11 -13.15
CA ALA A 418 4.05 7.86 -13.79
C ALA A 418 5.26 6.93 -14.02
N SER A 419 6.36 7.46 -14.55
CA SER A 419 7.59 6.68 -14.80
C SER A 419 8.30 6.21 -13.53
N LYS A 420 8.11 6.90 -12.38
CA LYS A 420 8.63 6.44 -11.09
C LYS A 420 7.76 5.34 -10.49
N LEU A 421 6.44 5.42 -10.69
CA LEU A 421 5.47 4.45 -10.17
C LEU A 421 5.47 3.15 -10.98
N ASP A 422 5.69 3.23 -12.29
CA ASP A 422 5.88 2.07 -13.17
C ASP A 422 7.16 2.24 -14.02
N PRO A 423 8.32 1.83 -13.49
CA PRO A 423 9.59 1.89 -14.22
C PRO A 423 9.64 1.00 -15.47
N SER A 424 8.72 0.03 -15.59
CA SER A 424 8.64 -0.86 -16.75
C SER A 424 7.93 -0.22 -17.94
N ASP A 425 7.21 0.88 -17.73
CA ASP A 425 6.52 1.64 -18.78
C ASP A 425 7.51 2.52 -19.57
N VAL A 426 8.01 1.95 -20.66
CA VAL A 426 8.94 2.61 -21.59
C VAL A 426 8.30 3.85 -22.24
N GLU A 427 6.98 3.88 -22.43
CA GLU A 427 6.29 5.02 -23.02
C GLU A 427 6.24 6.19 -22.04
N ALA A 428 5.99 5.95 -20.75
CA ALA A 428 6.09 7.01 -19.72
C ALA A 428 7.49 7.65 -19.72
N ALA A 429 8.55 6.82 -19.72
CA ALA A 429 9.93 7.31 -19.77
C ALA A 429 10.28 8.03 -21.09
N ARG A 430 9.68 7.62 -22.21
CA ARG A 430 9.79 8.31 -23.50
C ARG A 430 9.13 9.70 -23.44
N TRP A 431 7.91 9.78 -22.91
CA TRP A 431 7.19 11.05 -22.76
C TRP A 431 7.88 12.02 -21.82
N VAL A 432 8.55 11.56 -20.75
CA VAL A 432 9.44 12.42 -19.94
C VAL A 432 10.52 13.06 -20.81
N ARG A 433 11.22 12.28 -21.64
CA ARG A 433 12.30 12.80 -22.51
C ARG A 433 11.78 13.79 -23.56
N VAL A 434 10.71 13.43 -24.25
CA VAL A 434 10.08 14.28 -25.29
C VAL A 434 9.57 15.59 -24.70
N THR A 435 8.93 15.54 -23.53
CA THR A 435 8.35 16.73 -22.90
C THR A 435 9.43 17.66 -22.33
N LYS A 436 10.53 17.10 -21.78
CA LYS A 436 11.71 17.91 -21.38
C LYS A 436 12.29 18.71 -22.54
N GLN A 437 12.46 18.09 -23.71
CA GLN A 437 12.97 18.77 -24.90
C GLN A 437 12.04 19.90 -25.35
N ARG A 438 10.71 19.68 -25.32
CA ARG A 438 9.71 20.69 -25.69
C ARG A 438 9.57 21.82 -24.66
N ALA A 439 9.76 21.53 -23.38
CA ALA A 439 9.71 22.53 -22.31
C ALA A 439 10.96 23.43 -22.27
N GLY A 440 12.14 22.88 -22.61
CA GLY A 440 13.40 23.63 -22.67
C GLY A 440 13.65 24.41 -23.97
N ALA A 441 12.81 24.21 -24.99
CA ALA A 441 12.90 24.91 -26.28
C ALA A 441 12.08 26.21 -26.34
N ARG A 442 11.59 26.71 -25.19
CA ARG A 442 10.78 27.93 -25.07
C ARG A 442 11.50 29.03 -24.31
#